data_AF-A0A835X5C4-F1
#
_entry.id   AF-A0A835X5C4-F1
#
_cell.length_a   1.000
_cell.length_b   1.000
_cell.length_c   1.000
_cell.angle_alpha   90.00
_cell.angle_beta   90.00
_cell.angle_gamma   90.00
#
_symmetry.space_group_name_H-M   'P 1'
#
loop_
_entity.id
_entity.type
_entity.pdbx_description
1 polymer ?
#
loop_
_entity_poly.entity_id
_entity_poly.type
_entity_poly.pdbx_seq_one_letter_code
_entity_poly.pdbx_strand_id
1 'polypeptide(L)'
;MDKLISSGQKNYEDFKKKLTSSIIPLLDIIRSYCLSLGTDVIEDVRMHRIVFCKSFSFRFFADIEPQNDSLIIKMYFGRKKPQKIIKLKANENMDKVKNLLYEAYNSIH
;
A
#
# COMPACT_ATOMS: atom_id res chain seq x y z
N MET A 1 14.40 -13.91 24.90
CA MET A 1 13.00 -13.95 24.46
C MET A 1 13.01 -13.96 22.95
N ASP A 2 12.51 -15.04 22.38
CA ASP A 2 12.96 -15.63 21.12
C ASP A 2 12.73 -14.75 19.89
N LYS A 3 13.84 -14.42 19.21
CA LYS A 3 13.82 -13.97 17.82
C LYS A 3 13.43 -15.14 16.94
N LEU A 4 12.14 -15.27 16.65
CA LEU A 4 11.65 -16.07 15.54
C LEU A 4 12.15 -15.43 14.24
N ILE A 5 13.26 -15.94 13.71
CA ILE A 5 13.72 -15.67 12.36
C ILE A 5 12.74 -16.36 11.40
N SER A 6 11.88 -15.57 10.75
CA SER A 6 11.17 -16.00 9.55
C SER A 6 12.07 -15.71 8.35
N SER A 7 12.69 -16.76 7.82
CA SER A 7 13.30 -16.77 6.50
C SER A 7 12.22 -16.48 5.43
N GLY A 8 12.19 -15.27 4.87
CA GLY A 8 11.48 -14.99 3.61
C GLY A 8 10.50 -13.82 3.58
N GLN A 9 10.15 -13.18 4.71
CA GLN A 9 9.36 -11.94 4.66
C GLN A 9 10.23 -10.77 4.20
N LYS A 10 9.94 -10.25 3.00
CA LYS A 10 10.52 -8.99 2.53
C LYS A 10 10.02 -7.89 3.44
N ASN A 11 10.93 -7.08 4.00
CA ASN A 11 10.56 -5.91 4.78
C ASN A 11 10.58 -4.66 3.90
N TYR A 12 9.90 -3.60 4.34
CA TYR A 12 9.79 -2.35 3.59
C TYR A 12 11.14 -1.65 3.38
N GLU A 13 12.07 -1.77 4.33
CA GLU A 13 13.39 -1.16 4.25
C GLU A 13 14.23 -1.76 3.10
N ASP A 14 14.20 -3.07 2.93
CA ASP A 14 14.87 -3.75 1.81
C ASP A 14 14.17 -3.52 0.47
N PHE A 15 12.85 -3.29 0.49
CA PHE A 15 12.10 -2.89 -0.69
C PHE A 15 12.51 -1.50 -1.19
N LYS A 16 12.60 -0.51 -0.30
CA LYS A 16 12.99 0.87 -0.63
C LYS A 16 14.37 0.98 -1.29
N LYS A 17 15.33 0.14 -0.90
CA LYS A 17 16.69 0.13 -1.46
C LYS A 17 16.73 -0.11 -2.99
N LYS A 18 15.65 -0.63 -3.57
CA LYS A 18 15.53 -0.94 -5.00
C LYS A 18 14.83 0.15 -5.81
N LEU A 19 14.33 1.19 -5.13
CA LEU A 19 13.54 2.25 -5.74
C LEU A 19 14.40 3.49 -6.04
N THR A 20 13.90 4.35 -6.93
CA THR A 20 14.47 5.66 -7.17
C THR A 20 14.26 6.57 -5.95
N SER A 21 15.27 7.35 -5.56
CA SER A 21 15.18 8.21 -4.37
C SER A 21 14.04 9.23 -4.45
N SER A 22 13.60 9.60 -5.66
CA SER A 22 12.51 10.54 -5.90
C SER A 22 11.13 10.00 -5.52
N ILE A 23 10.90 8.68 -5.59
CA ILE A 23 9.58 8.09 -5.31
C ILE A 23 9.39 7.71 -3.84
N ILE A 24 10.49 7.51 -3.11
CA ILE A 24 10.47 7.06 -1.71
C ILE A 24 9.62 7.97 -0.81
N PRO A 25 9.74 9.32 -0.85
CA PRO A 25 8.92 10.18 0.00
C PRO A 25 7.41 10.03 -0.24
N LEU A 26 7.00 9.90 -1.50
CA LEU A 26 5.59 9.71 -1.85
C LEU A 26 5.08 8.35 -1.36
N LEU A 27 5.90 7.31 -1.52
CA LEU A 27 5.57 5.98 -1.04
C LEU A 27 5.45 5.93 0.48
N ASP A 28 6.37 6.58 1.21
CA ASP A 28 6.36 6.66 2.68
C ASP A 28 5.08 7.33 3.19
N ILE A 29 4.62 8.40 2.54
CA ILE A 29 3.37 9.09 2.91
C ILE A 29 2.16 8.18 2.70
N ILE A 30 2.04 7.54 1.53
CA ILE A 30 0.91 6.64 1.23
C ILE A 30 0.91 5.43 2.17
N ARG A 31 2.08 4.81 2.39
CA ARG A 31 2.25 3.68 3.33
C ARG A 31 1.80 4.07 4.73
N SER A 32 2.30 5.19 5.24
CA SER A 32 1.97 5.67 6.59
C SER A 32 0.48 5.94 6.73
N TYR A 33 -0.14 6.52 5.70
CA TYR A 33 -1.59 6.73 5.68
C TYR A 33 -2.36 5.41 5.72
N CYS A 34 -2.03 4.44 4.86
CA CYS A 34 -2.68 3.12 4.86
C CYS A 34 -2.58 2.43 6.22
N LEU A 35 -1.40 2.44 6.85
CA LEU A 35 -1.18 1.86 8.19
C LEU A 35 -1.98 2.58 9.29
N SER A 36 -2.28 3.87 9.11
CA SER A 36 -3.09 4.65 10.07
C SER A 36 -4.60 4.42 9.96
N LEU A 37 -5.09 3.72 8.93
CA LEU A 37 -6.53 3.54 8.70
C LEU A 37 -7.20 2.65 9.76
N GLY A 38 -6.45 1.76 10.39
CA GLY A 38 -6.96 0.90 11.45
C GLY A 38 -5.91 -0.06 12.01
N THR A 39 -6.19 -0.62 13.19
CA THR A 39 -5.31 -1.59 13.85
C THR A 39 -5.32 -2.97 13.20
N ASP A 40 -6.27 -3.22 12.29
CA ASP A 40 -6.45 -4.47 11.55
C ASP A 40 -5.78 -4.46 10.17
N VAL A 41 -5.06 -3.38 9.84
CA VAL A 41 -4.31 -3.24 8.58
C VAL A 41 -3.04 -4.07 8.65
N ILE A 42 -2.85 -4.92 7.64
CA ILE A 42 -1.65 -5.72 7.44
C ILE A 42 -0.93 -5.21 6.18
N GLU A 43 0.36 -4.94 6.31
CA GLU A 43 1.26 -4.67 5.20
C GLU A 43 1.88 -5.97 4.68
N ASP A 44 1.74 -6.23 3.39
CA ASP A 44 2.39 -7.33 2.66
C ASP A 44 3.33 -6.76 1.58
N VAL A 45 4.63 -6.75 1.89
CA VAL A 45 5.68 -6.26 0.97
C VAL A 45 6.08 -7.37 0.02
N ARG A 46 5.94 -7.11 -1.29
CA ARG A 46 6.28 -8.04 -2.37
C ARG A 46 7.49 -7.54 -3.14
N MET A 47 7.91 -8.27 -4.18
CA MET A 47 9.12 -7.95 -4.94
C MET A 47 9.07 -6.56 -5.60
N HIS A 48 7.90 -6.15 -6.08
CA HIS A 48 7.69 -4.97 -6.92
C HIS A 48 6.56 -4.07 -6.44
N ARG A 49 5.91 -4.40 -5.31
CA ARG A 49 4.73 -3.71 -4.81
C ARG A 49 4.53 -3.91 -3.32
N ILE A 50 3.70 -3.07 -2.73
CA ILE A 50 3.21 -3.21 -1.36
C ILE A 50 1.69 -3.37 -1.42
N VAL A 51 1.17 -4.36 -0.72
CA VAL A 51 -0.26 -4.63 -0.66
C VAL A 51 -0.74 -4.43 0.77
N PHE A 52 -1.89 -3.77 0.93
CA PHE A 52 -2.55 -3.60 2.21
C PHE A 52 -3.88 -4.36 2.23
N CYS A 53 -4.08 -5.16 3.28
CA CYS A 53 -5.32 -5.90 3.53
C CYS A 53 -5.81 -5.70 4.96
N LYS A 54 -7.06 -6.12 5.18
CA LYS A 54 -7.62 -6.29 6.52
C LYS A 54 -7.56 -7.76 6.91
N SER A 55 -7.01 -8.07 8.08
CA SER A 55 -7.01 -9.39 8.73
C SER A 55 -6.40 -10.55 7.93
N PHE A 56 -6.35 -11.74 8.54
CA PHE A 56 -5.91 -13.00 7.91
C PHE A 56 -6.79 -13.47 6.73
N SER A 57 -7.96 -12.85 6.50
CA SER A 57 -8.78 -13.17 5.33
C SER A 57 -8.22 -12.59 4.02
N PHE A 58 -7.08 -11.88 4.07
CA PHE A 58 -6.36 -11.31 2.92
C PHE A 58 -7.27 -10.48 2.00
N ARG A 59 -8.20 -9.73 2.60
CA ARG A 59 -9.07 -8.84 1.85
C ARG A 59 -8.33 -7.55 1.56
N PHE A 60 -7.71 -7.49 0.38
CA PHE A 60 -6.94 -6.35 -0.08
C PHE A 60 -7.84 -5.13 -0.30
N PHE A 61 -7.39 -3.96 0.14
CA PHE A 61 -8.01 -2.68 -0.19
C PHE A 61 -7.10 -1.79 -1.03
N ALA A 62 -5.77 -1.98 -0.95
CA ALA A 62 -4.80 -1.23 -1.75
C ALA A 62 -3.64 -2.11 -2.23
N ASP A 63 -3.22 -1.91 -3.48
CA ASP A 63 -2.02 -2.48 -4.10
C ASP A 63 -1.24 -1.31 -4.74
N ILE A 64 -0.01 -1.08 -4.26
CA ILE A 64 0.82 0.08 -4.60
C ILE A 64 2.10 -0.40 -5.28
N GLU A 65 2.25 0.00 -6.52
CA GLU A 65 3.37 -0.37 -7.38
C GLU A 65 4.17 0.89 -7.73
N PRO A 66 5.37 1.08 -7.15
CA PRO A 66 6.24 2.19 -7.52
C PRO A 66 6.79 2.03 -8.93
N GLN A 67 6.86 3.16 -9.63
CA GLN A 67 7.50 3.35 -10.93
C GLN A 67 8.66 4.34 -10.75
N ASN A 68 9.36 4.68 -11.84
CA ASN A 68 10.51 5.59 -11.80
C ASN A 68 10.19 6.97 -11.18
N ASP A 69 9.01 7.54 -11.50
CA ASP A 69 8.60 8.90 -11.12
C ASP A 69 7.19 8.99 -10.51
N SER A 70 6.55 7.85 -10.28
CA SER A 70 5.12 7.78 -9.93
C SER A 70 4.75 6.50 -9.19
N LEU A 71 3.60 6.48 -8.54
CA LEU A 71 2.98 5.29 -7.96
C LEU A 71 1.76 4.90 -8.78
N ILE A 72 1.60 3.62 -9.08
CA ILE A 72 0.33 3.06 -9.50
C ILE A 72 -0.36 2.53 -8.25
N ILE A 73 -1.52 3.10 -7.92
CA ILE A 73 -2.32 2.74 -6.75
C ILE A 73 -3.62 2.11 -7.24
N LYS A 74 -3.79 0.81 -6.99
CA LYS A 74 -5.00 0.05 -7.27
C LYS A 74 -5.79 -0.09 -5.97
N MET A 75 -7.05 0.33 -5.99
CA MET A 75 -7.94 0.32 -4.83
C MET A 75 -9.12 -0.59 -5.07
N TYR A 76 -9.45 -1.41 -4.06
CA TYR A 76 -10.49 -2.42 -4.12
C TYR A 76 -11.60 -2.09 -3.13
N PHE A 77 -12.85 -2.14 -3.60
CA PHE A 77 -14.04 -1.73 -2.82
C PHE A 77 -15.01 -2.91 -2.59
N GLY A 78 -14.52 -4.14 -2.68
CA GLY A 78 -15.28 -5.39 -2.57
C GLY A 78 -15.23 -6.25 -3.84
N ARG A 79 -15.62 -7.52 -3.72
CA ARG A 79 -15.48 -8.54 -4.79
C ARG A 79 -16.23 -8.24 -6.09
N LYS A 80 -17.32 -7.48 -6.01
CA LYS A 80 -18.20 -7.17 -7.15
C LYS A 80 -18.08 -5.74 -7.67
N LYS A 81 -17.24 -4.91 -7.05
CA LYS A 81 -17.03 -3.52 -7.46
C LYS A 81 -15.79 -3.43 -8.35
N PRO A 82 -15.80 -2.58 -9.39
CA PRO A 82 -14.61 -2.33 -10.17
C PRO A 82 -13.52 -1.74 -9.29
N GLN A 83 -12.27 -2.17 -9.52
CA GLN A 83 -11.12 -1.53 -8.90
C GLN A 83 -10.93 -0.12 -9.48
N LYS A 84 -10.37 0.78 -8.68
CA LYS A 84 -9.95 2.10 -9.15
C LYS A 84 -8.44 2.15 -9.23
N ILE A 85 -7.91 2.54 -10.38
CA ILE A 85 -6.47 2.65 -10.62
C ILE A 85 -6.13 4.13 -10.78
N ILE A 86 -5.19 4.61 -9.98
CA ILE A 86 -4.67 5.97 -10.07
C ILE A 86 -3.16 5.90 -10.26
N LYS A 87 -2.65 6.71 -11.20
CA LYS A 87 -1.22 7.02 -11.27
C LYS A 87 -1.00 8.33 -10.53
N LEU A 88 -0.16 8.33 -9.50
CA LEU A 88 0.13 9.48 -8.65
C LEU A 88 1.58 9.90 -8.83
N LYS A 89 1.83 11.16 -9.19
CA LYS A 89 3.17 11.78 -9.25
C LYS A 89 3.46 12.56 -7.96
N ALA A 90 4.74 12.83 -7.69
CA ALA A 90 5.19 13.50 -6.47
C ALA A 90 4.54 14.88 -6.20
N ASN A 91 4.08 15.58 -7.25
CA ASN A 91 3.57 16.95 -7.14
C ASN A 91 2.03 17.02 -7.23
N GLU A 92 1.33 15.89 -7.23
CA GLU A 92 -0.12 15.85 -7.37
C GLU A 92 -0.84 15.90 -6.00
N ASN A 93 -2.01 16.53 -5.95
CA ASN A 93 -2.80 16.61 -4.72
C ASN A 93 -3.22 15.19 -4.25
N MET A 94 -2.86 14.88 -3.01
CA MET A 94 -3.06 13.56 -2.40
C MET A 94 -4.40 13.38 -1.69
N ASP A 95 -5.18 14.43 -1.45
CA ASP A 95 -6.41 14.40 -0.66
C ASP A 95 -7.44 13.45 -1.29
N LYS A 96 -7.58 13.54 -2.62
CA LYS A 96 -8.46 12.64 -3.38
C LYS A 96 -8.02 11.18 -3.28
N VAL A 97 -6.71 10.91 -3.28
CA VAL A 97 -6.18 9.55 -3.15
C VAL A 97 -6.41 9.01 -1.75
N LYS A 98 -6.16 9.83 -0.72
CA LYS A 98 -6.42 9.47 0.68
C LYS A 98 -7.88 9.15 0.92
N ASN A 99 -8.80 10.00 0.44
CA ASN A 99 -10.25 9.74 0.56
C ASN A 99 -10.65 8.41 -0.10
N LEU A 100 -10.12 8.10 -1.28
CA LEU A 100 -10.41 6.83 -1.95
C LEU A 100 -9.81 5.61 -1.25
N LEU A 101 -8.63 5.74 -0.66
CA LEU A 101 -8.02 4.69 0.18
C LEU A 101 -8.86 4.44 1.44
N TYR A 102 -9.35 5.49 2.09
CA TYR A 102 -10.24 5.39 3.22
C TYR A 102 -11.57 4.72 2.85
N GLU A 103 -12.18 5.10 1.73
CA GLU A 103 -13.39 4.46 1.22
C GLU A 103 -13.16 2.97 0.89
N ALA A 104 -12.01 2.63 0.28
CA ALA A 104 -11.63 1.25 -0.03
C ALA A 104 -11.49 0.41 1.25
N TYR A 105 -10.76 0.93 2.24
CA TYR A 105 -10.60 0.29 3.54
C TYR A 105 -11.93 0.02 4.25
N ASN A 106 -12.87 0.98 4.21
CA ASN A 106 -14.18 0.82 4.83
C ASN A 106 -15.16 -0.04 4.05
N SER A 107 -14.96 -0.20 2.73
CA SER A 107 -15.83 -1.02 1.87
C SER A 107 -15.52 -2.52 1.96
N ILE A 108 -14.39 -2.88 2.57
CA ILE A 108 -13.92 -4.25 2.72
C ILE A 108 -14.18 -4.69 4.17
N HIS A 109 -14.99 -5.73 4.33
CA HIS A 109 -15.37 -6.34 5.61
C HIS A 109 -15.01 -7.80 5.62
#